data_AF-A0A453INU6-F1
#
_entry.id   AF-A0A453INU6-F1
#
_cell.length_a   1.000
_cell.length_b   1.000
_cell.length_c   1.000
_cell.angle_alpha   90.00
_cell.angle_beta   90.00
_cell.angle_gamma   90.00
#
_symmetry.space_group_name_H-M   'P 1'
#
loop_
_entity.id
_entity.type
_entity.pdbx_description
1 polymer ?
#
loop_
_entity_poly.entity_id
_entity_poly.type
_entity_poly.pdbx_seq_one_letter_code
_entity_poly.pdbx_strand_id
1 'polypeptide(L)'
;LSYPGHFFRADTCFAHRGSSLCWVDLFKGMAVCDLRAVLRHGADPGFRFVPLPGECPTYDRGQMDKRECPLEAEEFRCMACVGGSIKFVAMDGYGERPGNEVTVNIWTLSPDLCGWKKGAVYHVRDIWASESHLSLGLPQNLPSFPVLSADEDDVVYLFFVDLEVTEDGDAEFKNHHVLRVDMQNKKVSHHPKSADEMPVQLFSSEILATECSAYLQ
;
A
#
# COMPACT_ATOMS: atom_id res chain seq x y z
N LEU A 1 -22.63 8.91 2.61
CA LEU A 1 -22.62 10.14 3.43
C LEU A 1 -21.44 10.03 4.38
N SER A 2 -20.42 10.82 4.12
CA SER A 2 -19.16 10.92 4.86
C SER A 2 -19.39 11.44 6.28
N TYR A 3 -18.67 10.91 7.26
CA TYR A 3 -18.65 11.43 8.63
C TYR A 3 -18.30 12.94 8.64
N PRO A 4 -19.00 13.77 9.44
CA PRO A 4 -18.71 15.19 9.56
C PRO A 4 -17.43 15.37 10.37
N GLY A 5 -16.38 15.95 9.76
CA GLY A 5 -15.19 16.39 10.48
C GLY A 5 -13.83 16.21 9.79
N HIS A 6 -13.74 15.46 8.68
CA HIS A 6 -12.43 15.14 8.10
C HIS A 6 -12.20 15.80 6.74
N PHE A 7 -11.33 16.82 6.76
CA PHE A 7 -10.79 17.45 5.56
C PHE A 7 -9.92 16.46 4.76
N PHE A 8 -9.81 16.68 3.45
CA PHE A 8 -8.87 15.95 2.61
C PHE A 8 -7.44 16.17 3.12
N ARG A 9 -6.70 15.09 3.36
CA ARG A 9 -5.28 15.12 3.74
C ARG A 9 -4.52 14.24 2.77
N ALA A 10 -3.55 14.81 2.06
CA ALA A 10 -2.71 14.03 1.17
C ALA A 10 -1.72 13.21 1.98
N ASP A 11 -1.75 11.89 1.81
CA ASP A 11 -0.81 10.92 2.35
C ASP A 11 0.39 10.77 1.39
N THR A 12 0.16 10.85 0.07
CA THR A 12 1.18 10.80 -0.98
C THR A 12 0.80 11.69 -2.18
N CYS A 13 1.79 12.03 -3.01
CA CYS A 13 1.52 12.67 -4.29
C CYS A 13 2.48 12.20 -5.40
N PHE A 14 1.98 12.13 -6.62
CA PHE A 14 2.80 11.73 -7.77
C PHE A 14 2.37 12.43 -9.06
N ALA A 15 3.30 12.47 -10.01
CA ALA A 15 3.00 12.92 -11.37
C ALA A 15 2.41 11.77 -12.20
N HIS A 16 1.46 12.08 -13.08
CA HIS A 16 0.86 11.14 -14.01
C HIS A 16 0.90 11.71 -15.42
N ARG A 17 1.35 10.88 -16.39
CA ARG A 17 1.44 11.22 -17.83
C ARG A 17 2.15 12.54 -18.15
N GLY A 18 3.08 12.96 -17.30
CA GLY A 18 3.92 14.16 -17.49
C GLY A 18 3.18 15.50 -17.42
N SER A 19 1.88 15.53 -17.18
CA SER A 19 1.10 16.77 -17.15
C SER A 19 0.00 16.82 -16.11
N SER A 20 -0.18 15.75 -15.33
CA SER A 20 -1.13 15.69 -14.24
C SER A 20 -0.41 15.52 -12.90
N LEU A 21 -0.84 16.27 -11.90
CA LEU A 21 -0.42 16.08 -10.51
C LEU A 21 -1.56 15.43 -9.74
N CYS A 22 -1.22 14.40 -8.97
CA CYS A 22 -2.15 13.58 -8.20
C CYS A 22 -1.80 13.72 -6.72
N TRP A 23 -2.76 14.17 -5.90
CA TRP A 23 -2.68 14.12 -4.44
C TRP A 23 -3.63 13.05 -3.95
N VAL A 24 -3.17 12.15 -3.09
CA VAL A 24 -3.93 10.98 -2.65
C VAL A 24 -4.19 11.08 -1.16
N ASP A 25 -5.46 10.98 -0.78
CA ASP A 25 -5.91 10.66 0.57
C ASP A 25 -6.36 9.19 0.53
N LEU A 26 -5.57 8.30 1.13
CA LEU A 26 -5.76 6.85 1.09
C LEU A 26 -7.04 6.40 1.80
N PHE A 27 -7.73 7.29 2.51
CA PHE A 27 -9.07 7.03 3.06
C PHE A 27 -10.21 7.54 2.18
N LYS A 28 -9.97 8.54 1.32
CA LYS A 28 -11.04 9.22 0.55
C LYS A 28 -10.94 9.02 -0.96
N GLY A 29 -9.74 9.09 -1.52
CA GLY A 29 -9.50 9.06 -2.96
C GLY A 29 -8.38 10.01 -3.39
N MET A 30 -8.44 10.49 -4.62
CA MET A 30 -7.37 11.26 -5.24
C MET A 30 -7.90 12.55 -5.86
N ALA A 31 -7.25 13.67 -5.58
CA ALA A 31 -7.43 14.91 -6.31
C ALA A 31 -6.41 14.97 -7.45
N VAL A 32 -6.88 15.20 -8.68
CA VAL A 32 -6.05 15.27 -9.89
C VAL A 32 -6.16 16.66 -10.49
N CYS A 33 -5.02 17.28 -10.78
CA CYS A 33 -4.94 18.55 -11.51
C CYS A 33 -4.22 18.33 -12.84
N ASP A 34 -4.86 18.73 -13.96
CA ASP A 34 -4.24 18.71 -15.28
C ASP A 34 -3.64 20.08 -15.60
N LEU A 35 -2.30 20.13 -15.68
CA LEU A 35 -1.55 21.36 -15.88
C LEU A 35 -1.49 21.80 -17.36
N ARG A 36 -2.01 21.01 -18.32
CA ARG A 36 -1.89 21.33 -19.75
C ARG A 36 -2.52 22.67 -20.13
N ALA A 37 -3.68 22.99 -19.55
CA ALA A 37 -4.36 24.26 -19.82
C ALA A 37 -3.64 25.43 -19.13
N VAL A 38 -3.15 25.21 -17.90
CA VAL A 38 -2.38 26.19 -17.13
C VAL A 38 -1.10 26.57 -17.88
N LEU A 39 -0.32 25.58 -18.29
CA LEU A 39 0.98 25.77 -18.94
C LEU A 39 0.87 26.36 -20.35
N ARG A 40 -0.20 26.05 -21.09
CA ARG A 40 -0.38 26.54 -22.48
C ARG A 40 -1.11 27.87 -22.58
N HIS A 41 -2.03 28.15 -21.67
CA HIS A 41 -2.97 29.25 -21.81
C HIS A 41 -3.04 30.17 -20.58
N GLY A 42 -2.27 29.90 -19.52
CA GLY A 42 -2.35 30.66 -18.26
C GLY A 42 -3.71 30.54 -17.57
N ALA A 43 -4.45 29.46 -17.85
CA ALA A 43 -5.76 29.20 -17.25
C ALA A 43 -5.62 28.78 -15.78
N ASP A 44 -6.70 28.89 -15.02
CA ASP A 44 -6.77 28.38 -13.66
C ASP A 44 -6.64 26.85 -13.62
N PRO A 45 -6.01 26.27 -12.58
CA PRO A 45 -5.88 24.83 -12.43
C PRO A 45 -7.25 24.18 -12.18
N GLY A 46 -7.65 23.29 -13.08
CA GLY A 46 -8.85 22.48 -12.92
C GLY A 46 -8.57 21.23 -12.10
N PHE A 47 -9.32 21.02 -11.01
CA PHE A 47 -9.24 19.83 -10.17
C PHE A 47 -10.38 18.86 -10.45
N ARG A 48 -10.06 17.56 -10.47
CA ARG A 48 -11.01 16.46 -10.49
C ARG A 48 -10.77 15.57 -9.29
N PHE A 49 -11.82 15.27 -8.53
CA PHE A 49 -11.76 14.26 -7.48
C PHE A 49 -12.14 12.89 -8.04
N VAL A 50 -11.33 11.88 -7.73
CA VAL A 50 -11.55 10.47 -8.07
C VAL A 50 -11.72 9.73 -6.74
N PRO A 51 -12.92 9.22 -6.41
CA PRO A 51 -13.12 8.46 -5.17
C PRO A 51 -12.38 7.12 -5.24
N LEU A 52 -12.13 6.50 -4.08
CA LEU A 52 -11.65 5.11 -4.01
C LEU A 52 -12.63 4.14 -4.69
N PRO A 53 -12.19 2.93 -5.07
CA PRO A 53 -13.07 1.90 -5.61
C PRO A 53 -14.29 1.66 -4.70
N GLY A 54 -15.49 1.50 -5.26
CA GLY A 54 -16.70 1.28 -4.46
C GLY A 54 -16.69 -0.02 -3.65
N GLU A 55 -15.93 -1.02 -4.10
CA GLU A 55 -15.69 -2.29 -3.40
C GLU A 55 -14.52 -2.21 -2.39
N CYS A 56 -13.87 -1.05 -2.26
CA CYS A 56 -12.80 -0.87 -1.29
C CYS A 56 -13.37 -1.05 0.13
N PRO A 57 -12.69 -1.79 1.02
CA PRO A 57 -13.11 -1.91 2.42
C PRO A 57 -13.30 -0.53 3.05
N THR A 58 -14.38 -0.35 3.80
CA THR A 58 -14.59 0.88 4.56
C THR A 58 -14.03 0.67 5.97
N TYR A 59 -12.97 1.40 6.32
CA TYR A 59 -12.52 1.44 7.70
C TYR A 59 -13.32 2.48 8.47
N ASP A 60 -13.96 2.06 9.55
CA ASP A 60 -14.58 3.00 10.48
C ASP A 60 -13.48 3.65 11.32
N ARG A 61 -13.09 4.87 10.94
CA ARG A 61 -12.09 5.65 11.68
C ARG A 61 -12.52 5.92 13.14
N GLY A 62 -13.82 5.91 13.43
CA GLY A 62 -14.32 6.04 14.80
C GLY A 62 -14.03 4.81 15.68
N GLN A 63 -13.77 3.64 15.09
CA GLN A 63 -13.23 2.47 15.80
C GLN A 63 -11.71 2.52 15.90
N MET A 64 -11.03 3.09 14.91
CA MET A 64 -9.58 3.34 14.93
C MET A 64 -9.18 4.31 16.06
N ASP A 65 -9.94 5.39 16.26
CA ASP A 65 -9.69 6.40 17.28
C ASP A 65 -9.84 5.87 18.73
N LYS A 66 -10.43 4.68 18.90
CA LYS A 66 -10.51 3.99 20.21
C LYS A 66 -9.28 3.15 20.52
N ARG A 67 -8.37 2.97 19.56
CA ARG A 67 -7.09 2.30 19.80
C ARG A 67 -6.13 3.27 20.46
N GLU A 68 -5.28 2.75 21.34
CA GLU A 68 -4.21 3.52 21.96
C GLU A 68 -3.26 4.12 20.91
N CYS A 69 -3.12 3.44 19.75
CA CYS A 69 -2.43 3.93 18.56
C CYS A 69 -3.32 3.73 17.30
N PRO A 70 -3.80 4.81 16.65
CA PRO A 70 -4.49 4.72 15.37
C PRO A 70 -3.55 4.17 14.28
N LEU A 71 -4.06 3.32 13.38
CA LEU A 71 -3.29 2.84 12.25
C LEU A 71 -3.22 3.93 11.19
N GLU A 72 -2.03 4.17 10.66
CA GLU A 72 -1.83 5.06 9.51
C GLU A 72 -2.30 4.36 8.23
N ALA A 73 -2.80 5.11 7.25
CA ALA A 73 -3.40 4.53 6.05
C ALA A 73 -2.39 3.66 5.28
N GLU A 74 -1.15 4.12 5.26
CA GLU A 74 -0.01 3.52 4.60
C GLU A 74 0.31 2.12 5.12
N GLU A 75 -0.07 1.80 6.36
CA GLU A 75 0.14 0.46 6.94
C GLU A 75 -0.64 -0.62 6.19
N PHE A 76 -1.72 -0.27 5.50
CA PHE A 76 -2.60 -1.23 4.83
C PHE A 76 -3.10 -0.78 3.46
N ARG A 77 -2.65 0.37 2.96
CA ARG A 77 -3.02 0.92 1.64
C ARG A 77 -1.86 1.63 0.97
N CYS A 78 -1.87 1.62 -0.36
CA CYS A 78 -1.00 2.46 -1.17
C CYS A 78 -1.69 2.79 -2.51
N MET A 79 -1.32 3.92 -3.11
CA MET A 79 -1.71 4.29 -4.46
C MET A 79 -0.50 4.84 -5.19
N ALA A 80 -0.25 4.35 -6.40
CA ALA A 80 0.90 4.78 -7.20
C ALA A 80 0.60 4.70 -8.69
N CYS A 81 1.46 5.31 -9.49
CA CYS A 81 1.47 5.12 -10.94
C CYS A 81 2.43 3.97 -11.30
N VAL A 82 1.90 2.85 -11.78
CA VAL A 82 2.65 1.64 -12.17
C VAL A 82 2.50 1.45 -13.67
N GLY A 83 3.61 1.40 -14.41
CA GLY A 83 3.56 1.19 -15.87
C GLY A 83 2.67 2.19 -16.62
N GLY A 84 2.53 3.42 -16.11
CA GLY A 84 1.66 4.47 -16.70
C GLY A 84 0.17 4.37 -16.36
N SER A 85 -0.23 3.42 -15.51
CA SER A 85 -1.59 3.29 -14.98
C SER A 85 -1.61 3.58 -13.48
N ILE A 86 -2.67 4.24 -13.00
CA ILE A 86 -2.82 4.49 -11.56
C ILE A 86 -3.40 3.22 -10.94
N LYS A 87 -2.70 2.68 -9.94
CA LYS A 87 -3.11 1.50 -9.19
C LYS A 87 -3.30 1.86 -7.72
N PHE A 88 -4.24 1.16 -7.10
CA PHE A 88 -4.52 1.24 -5.67
C PHE A 88 -4.46 -0.17 -5.09
N VAL A 89 -3.76 -0.34 -3.97
CA VAL A 89 -3.70 -1.59 -3.22
C VAL A 89 -4.27 -1.37 -1.83
N ALA A 90 -5.05 -2.35 -1.34
CA ALA A 90 -5.57 -2.35 0.03
C ALA A 90 -5.58 -3.76 0.63
N MET A 91 -5.29 -3.86 1.92
CA MET A 91 -5.34 -5.10 2.70
C MET A 91 -6.69 -5.23 3.43
N ASP A 92 -7.69 -5.88 2.81
CA ASP A 92 -9.02 -6.05 3.41
C ASP A 92 -8.98 -6.92 4.68
N GLY A 93 -9.59 -6.42 5.76
CA GLY A 93 -9.59 -7.05 7.09
C GLY A 93 -8.38 -6.70 7.96
N TYR A 94 -7.44 -5.87 7.48
CA TYR A 94 -6.26 -5.49 8.26
C TYR A 94 -6.63 -4.83 9.60
N GLY A 95 -6.16 -5.41 10.70
CA GLY A 95 -6.49 -4.98 12.05
C GLY A 95 -7.92 -5.31 12.52
N GLU A 96 -8.84 -5.73 11.64
CA GLU A 96 -10.24 -6.03 11.97
C GLU A 96 -10.52 -7.53 12.05
N ARG A 97 -9.80 -8.34 11.27
CA ARG A 97 -9.96 -9.80 11.17
C ARG A 97 -8.65 -10.52 11.49
N PRO A 98 -8.70 -11.81 11.85
CA PRO A 98 -7.50 -12.64 11.95
C PRO A 98 -6.65 -12.58 10.67
N GLY A 99 -5.32 -12.60 10.80
CA GLY A 99 -4.42 -12.37 9.66
C GLY A 99 -4.58 -13.36 8.50
N ASN A 100 -5.00 -14.60 8.75
CA ASN A 100 -5.28 -15.62 7.71
C ASN A 100 -6.51 -15.28 6.84
N GLU A 101 -7.38 -14.38 7.30
CA GLU A 101 -8.56 -13.90 6.57
C GLU A 101 -8.27 -12.61 5.79
N VAL A 102 -7.10 -12.00 5.99
CA VAL A 102 -6.72 -10.76 5.31
C VAL A 102 -6.37 -11.02 3.84
N THR A 103 -6.82 -10.12 2.96
CA THR A 103 -6.54 -10.18 1.52
C THR A 103 -5.91 -8.90 1.00
N VAL A 104 -4.87 -9.04 0.17
CA VAL A 104 -4.28 -7.96 -0.61
C VAL A 104 -5.07 -7.85 -1.92
N ASN A 105 -5.63 -6.68 -2.20
CA ASN A 105 -6.45 -6.44 -3.39
C ASN A 105 -5.87 -5.28 -4.19
N ILE A 106 -5.75 -5.43 -5.51
CA ILE A 106 -5.34 -4.34 -6.41
C ILE A 106 -6.53 -3.87 -7.23
N TRP A 107 -6.62 -2.56 -7.45
CA TRP A 107 -7.49 -1.94 -8.44
C TRP A 107 -6.67 -1.09 -9.40
N THR A 108 -7.07 -1.08 -10.67
CA THR A 108 -6.49 -0.21 -11.69
C THR A 108 -7.52 0.82 -12.13
N LEU A 109 -7.14 2.09 -12.12
CA LEU A 109 -7.99 3.19 -12.57
C LEU A 109 -8.03 3.23 -14.10
N SER A 110 -9.21 3.44 -14.65
CA SER A 110 -9.39 3.60 -16.09
C SER A 110 -8.64 4.84 -16.61
N PRO A 111 -8.13 4.83 -17.86
CA PRO A 111 -7.38 5.94 -18.45
C PRO A 111 -8.07 7.32 -18.47
N ASP A 112 -9.41 7.34 -18.41
CA ASP A 112 -10.25 8.54 -18.37
C ASP A 112 -10.55 9.02 -16.93
N LEU A 113 -10.04 8.29 -15.94
CA LEU A 113 -10.18 8.56 -14.51
C LEU A 113 -11.63 8.46 -14.00
N CYS A 114 -12.48 7.69 -14.68
CA CYS A 114 -13.91 7.59 -14.33
C CYS A 114 -14.27 6.39 -13.44
N GLY A 115 -13.45 5.35 -13.41
CA GLY A 115 -13.79 4.13 -12.69
C GLY A 115 -12.61 3.20 -12.42
N TRP A 116 -12.77 2.36 -11.41
CA TRP A 116 -11.78 1.38 -10.99
C TRP A 116 -12.16 -0.01 -11.48
N LYS A 117 -11.18 -0.76 -11.97
CA LYS A 117 -11.31 -2.19 -12.26
C LYS A 117 -10.55 -2.98 -11.20
N LYS A 118 -11.24 -3.87 -10.49
CA LYS A 118 -10.61 -4.80 -9.56
C LYS A 118 -9.75 -5.81 -10.31
N GLY A 119 -8.52 -5.99 -9.85
CA GLY A 119 -7.52 -6.90 -10.40
C GLY A 119 -7.36 -8.14 -9.53
N ALA A 120 -6.11 -8.58 -9.35
CA ALA A 120 -5.78 -9.75 -8.56
C ALA A 120 -6.13 -9.58 -7.07
N VAL A 121 -6.46 -10.71 -6.43
CA VAL A 121 -6.68 -10.84 -5.00
C VAL A 121 -5.73 -11.92 -4.48
N TYR A 122 -5.01 -11.62 -3.41
CA TYR A 122 -4.04 -12.52 -2.80
C TYR A 122 -4.32 -12.67 -1.31
N HIS A 123 -4.36 -13.90 -0.78
CA HIS A 123 -4.60 -14.12 0.64
C HIS A 123 -3.28 -14.10 1.42
N VAL A 124 -3.26 -13.45 2.57
CA VAL A 124 -2.07 -13.44 3.44
C VAL A 124 -1.69 -14.86 3.89
N ARG A 125 -2.67 -15.74 4.13
CA ARG A 125 -2.39 -17.16 4.44
C ARG A 125 -1.58 -17.88 3.36
N ASP A 126 -1.69 -17.45 2.10
CA ASP A 126 -0.95 -18.05 0.99
C ASP A 126 0.52 -17.57 0.99
N ILE A 127 0.82 -16.42 1.61
CA ILE A 127 2.19 -15.99 1.91
C ILE A 127 2.81 -16.94 2.93
N TRP A 128 2.10 -17.20 4.03
CA TRP A 128 2.59 -18.07 5.10
C TRP A 128 2.75 -19.53 4.66
N ALA A 129 1.89 -19.99 3.74
CA ALA A 129 1.97 -21.31 3.16
C ALA A 129 3.02 -21.43 2.03
N SER A 130 3.67 -20.34 1.62
CA SER A 130 4.68 -20.37 0.57
C SER A 130 5.93 -21.13 1.00
N GLU A 131 6.56 -21.83 0.06
CA GLU A 131 7.80 -22.58 0.31
C GLU A 131 8.91 -21.67 0.87
N SER A 132 9.03 -20.43 0.38
CA SER A 132 9.99 -19.45 0.89
C SER A 132 9.76 -19.13 2.37
N HIS A 133 8.50 -18.95 2.78
CA HIS A 133 8.17 -18.61 4.16
C HIS A 133 8.41 -19.79 5.11
N LEU A 134 7.96 -20.99 4.71
CA LEU A 134 8.14 -22.22 5.47
C LEU A 134 9.62 -22.61 5.61
N SER A 135 10.42 -22.46 4.55
CA SER A 135 11.85 -22.79 4.55
C SER A 135 12.68 -21.91 5.49
N LEU A 136 12.25 -20.66 5.72
CA LEU A 136 12.87 -19.73 6.65
C LEU A 136 12.38 -19.93 8.10
N GLY A 137 11.34 -20.74 8.32
CA GLY A 137 10.76 -20.97 9.65
C GLY A 137 10.14 -19.73 10.27
N LEU A 138 9.66 -18.78 9.44
CA LEU A 138 9.13 -17.50 9.92
C LEU A 138 7.75 -17.66 10.57
N PRO A 139 7.40 -16.78 11.53
CA PRO A 139 6.10 -16.78 12.17
C PRO A 139 5.00 -16.27 11.23
N GLN A 140 3.75 -16.60 11.54
CA GLN A 140 2.56 -16.14 10.80
C GLN A 140 2.11 -14.74 11.24
N ASN A 141 3.06 -13.82 11.37
CA ASN A 141 2.76 -12.41 11.66
C ASN A 141 2.11 -11.75 10.44
N LEU A 142 1.22 -10.79 10.68
CA LEU A 142 0.55 -10.04 9.61
C LEU A 142 1.56 -9.03 9.01
N PRO A 143 1.89 -9.13 7.71
CA PRO A 143 2.70 -8.10 7.06
C PRO A 143 1.91 -6.80 6.91
N SER A 144 2.62 -5.68 6.77
CA SER A 144 2.06 -4.33 6.67
C SER A 144 2.75 -3.52 5.56
N PHE A 145 2.35 -2.26 5.40
CA PHE A 145 2.89 -1.33 4.42
C PHE A 145 2.93 -1.90 2.99
N PRO A 146 1.76 -2.18 2.38
CA PRO A 146 1.73 -2.61 0.99
C PRO A 146 2.24 -1.48 0.09
N VAL A 147 3.20 -1.80 -0.76
CA VAL A 147 3.78 -0.85 -1.71
C VAL A 147 3.74 -1.45 -3.10
N LEU A 148 3.15 -0.73 -4.04
CA LEU A 148 3.10 -1.14 -5.43
C LEU A 148 4.50 -1.04 -6.05
N SER A 149 4.90 -2.05 -6.83
CA SER A 149 6.10 -1.96 -7.66
C SER A 149 5.96 -0.79 -8.65
N ALA A 150 7.03 -0.05 -8.90
CA ALA A 150 7.02 1.05 -9.87
C ALA A 150 6.94 0.54 -11.32
N ASP A 151 7.56 -0.62 -11.57
CA ASP A 151 7.85 -1.13 -12.92
C ASP A 151 7.08 -2.41 -13.27
N GLU A 152 6.66 -3.18 -12.26
CA GLU A 152 6.05 -4.48 -12.46
C GLU A 152 4.57 -4.48 -12.09
N ASP A 153 3.74 -4.89 -13.04
CA ASP A 153 2.31 -5.04 -12.80
C ASP A 153 2.01 -6.20 -11.85
N ASP A 154 1.09 -5.98 -10.91
CA ASP A 154 0.58 -6.97 -9.96
C ASP A 154 1.63 -7.54 -9.00
N VAL A 155 2.74 -6.79 -8.83
CA VAL A 155 3.75 -7.02 -7.78
C VAL A 155 3.54 -6.02 -6.65
N VAL A 156 3.40 -6.55 -5.43
CA VAL A 156 3.28 -5.76 -4.19
C VAL A 156 4.41 -6.15 -3.26
N TYR A 157 5.10 -5.14 -2.75
CA TYR A 157 6.03 -5.27 -1.65
C TYR A 157 5.28 -5.11 -0.33
N LEU A 158 5.60 -5.94 0.65
CA LEU A 158 5.06 -5.84 2.01
C LEU A 158 6.23 -5.82 3.00
N PHE A 159 6.06 -5.07 4.08
CA PHE A 159 6.96 -5.11 5.21
C PHE A 159 6.54 -6.20 6.19
N PHE A 160 7.49 -7.03 6.63
CA PHE A 160 7.25 -8.10 7.58
C PHE A 160 8.27 -8.02 8.70
N VAL A 161 7.78 -8.01 9.94
CA VAL A 161 8.62 -8.01 11.13
C VAL A 161 8.68 -9.43 11.71
N ASP A 162 9.89 -9.94 11.81
CA ASP A 162 10.19 -11.17 12.52
C ASP A 162 10.38 -10.86 14.01
N LEU A 163 9.37 -11.25 14.80
CA LEU A 163 9.35 -11.11 16.24
C LEU A 163 9.55 -12.50 16.85
N GLU A 164 10.54 -12.63 17.72
CA GLU A 164 10.76 -13.84 18.50
C GLU A 164 10.19 -13.64 19.90
N VAL A 165 9.39 -14.59 20.39
CA VAL A 165 8.88 -14.54 21.75
C VAL A 165 9.94 -15.19 22.66
N THR A 166 10.48 -14.41 23.59
CA THR A 166 11.47 -14.89 24.57
C THR A 166 10.84 -15.85 25.57
N GLU A 167 11.67 -16.57 26.34
CA GLU A 167 11.20 -17.46 27.40
C GLU A 167 10.36 -16.73 28.47
N ASP A 168 10.61 -15.43 28.65
CA ASP A 168 9.88 -14.56 29.57
C ASP A 168 8.53 -14.07 29.02
N GLY A 169 8.22 -14.39 27.75
CA GLY A 169 7.00 -14.01 27.05
C GLY A 169 7.05 -12.64 26.37
N ASP A 170 8.22 -11.98 26.38
CA ASP A 170 8.43 -10.71 25.71
C ASP A 170 8.66 -10.92 24.21
N ALA A 171 8.13 -10.04 23.36
CA ALA A 171 8.41 -10.07 21.93
C ALA A 171 9.68 -9.26 21.62
N GLU A 172 10.75 -9.94 21.24
CA GLU A 172 11.99 -9.31 20.77
C GLU A 172 12.00 -9.20 19.25
N PHE A 173 12.37 -8.01 18.77
CA PHE A 173 12.64 -7.80 17.35
C PHE A 173 13.88 -8.59 16.93
N LYS A 174 13.72 -9.52 15.99
CA LYS A 174 14.83 -10.30 15.45
C LYS A 174 15.34 -9.70 14.16
N ASN A 175 14.43 -9.50 13.22
CA ASN A 175 14.76 -8.98 11.90
C ASN A 175 13.52 -8.40 11.21
N HIS A 176 13.72 -7.76 10.06
CA HIS A 176 12.63 -7.44 9.16
C HIS A 176 12.93 -7.91 7.74
N HIS A 177 11.87 -8.19 7.00
CA HIS A 177 11.90 -8.64 5.63
C HIS A 177 11.03 -7.74 4.77
N VAL A 178 11.53 -7.43 3.57
CA VAL A 178 10.67 -6.99 2.49
C VAL A 178 10.20 -8.24 1.74
N LEU A 179 8.89 -8.47 1.78
CA LEU A 179 8.25 -9.53 1.01
C LEU A 179 7.94 -8.98 -0.37
N ARG A 180 8.41 -9.63 -1.43
CA ARG A 180 7.93 -9.39 -2.78
C ARG A 180 6.87 -10.41 -3.12
N VAL A 181 5.64 -9.95 -3.34
CA VAL A 181 4.49 -10.78 -3.70
C VAL A 181 4.12 -10.52 -5.15
N ASP A 182 4.43 -11.48 -6.02
CA ASP A 182 3.91 -11.53 -7.38
C ASP A 182 2.52 -12.16 -7.34
N MET A 183 1.50 -11.32 -7.37
CA MET A 183 0.10 -11.74 -7.19
C MET A 183 -0.41 -12.51 -8.41
N GLN A 184 0.15 -12.28 -9.59
CA GLN A 184 -0.24 -12.92 -10.84
C GLN A 184 0.27 -14.37 -10.90
N ASN A 185 1.56 -14.57 -10.59
CA ASN A 185 2.21 -15.88 -10.60
C ASN A 185 2.13 -16.61 -9.25
N LYS A 186 1.56 -15.96 -8.23
CA LYS A 186 1.46 -16.45 -6.85
C LYS A 186 2.80 -16.86 -6.25
N LYS A 187 3.80 -16.02 -6.47
CA LYS A 187 5.17 -16.24 -5.98
C LYS A 187 5.51 -15.24 -4.90
N VAL A 188 6.13 -15.72 -3.84
CA VAL A 188 6.65 -14.91 -2.73
C VAL A 188 8.16 -15.05 -2.68
N SER A 189 8.87 -13.95 -2.45
CA SER A 189 10.28 -13.97 -2.06
C SER A 189 10.50 -13.05 -0.86
N HIS A 190 11.46 -13.43 -0.02
CA HIS A 190 11.84 -12.72 1.19
C HIS A 190 13.21 -12.08 0.99
N HIS A 191 13.29 -10.78 1.26
CA HIS A 191 14.54 -10.03 1.19
C HIS A 191 14.84 -9.48 2.59
N PRO A 192 15.77 -10.09 3.34
CA PRO A 192 16.12 -9.61 4.67
C PRO A 192 16.78 -8.23 4.57
N LYS A 193 16.47 -7.33 5.50
CA LYS A 193 17.16 -6.04 5.66
C LYS A 193 17.63 -5.91 7.11
N SER A 194 18.82 -5.36 7.33
CA SER A 194 19.37 -5.23 8.68
C SER A 194 18.68 -4.11 9.47
N ALA A 195 18.66 -4.19 10.80
CA ALA A 195 18.11 -3.15 11.67
C ALA A 195 18.80 -1.77 11.48
N ASP A 196 20.09 -1.77 11.11
CA ASP A 196 20.88 -0.56 10.87
C ASP A 196 20.55 0.14 9.54
N GLU A 197 19.89 -0.57 8.61
CA GLU A 197 19.43 -0.06 7.32
C GLU A 197 17.99 0.47 7.36
N MET A 198 17.49 0.84 8.55
CA MET A 198 16.24 1.59 8.69
C MET A 198 16.51 3.10 8.65
N PRO A 199 16.42 3.79 7.49
CA PRO A 199 16.03 5.17 7.52
C PRO A 199 14.64 5.25 8.14
N VAL A 200 14.51 6.07 9.18
CA VAL A 200 13.24 6.54 9.77
C VAL A 200 12.27 7.10 8.69
N GLN A 201 12.75 7.31 7.47
CA GLN A 201 12.03 7.81 6.29
C GLN A 201 11.30 6.72 5.48
N LEU A 202 11.49 5.42 5.78
CA LEU A 202 10.80 4.30 5.10
C LEU A 202 9.30 4.22 5.35
N PHE A 203 8.74 5.06 6.24
CA PHE A 203 7.28 5.20 6.38
C PHE A 203 6.64 6.00 5.24
N SER A 204 7.42 6.51 4.28
CA SER A 204 6.89 7.07 3.04
C SER A 204 6.85 5.99 1.94
N SER A 205 5.65 5.67 1.46
CA SER A 205 5.42 4.66 0.40
C SER A 205 6.19 4.95 -0.90
N GLU A 206 6.51 6.22 -1.17
CA GLU A 206 7.30 6.69 -2.32
C GLU A 206 8.77 6.25 -2.27
N ILE A 207 9.40 6.26 -1.08
CA ILE A 207 10.79 5.81 -0.91
C ILE A 207 10.85 4.29 -1.03
N LEU A 208 9.89 3.57 -0.44
CA LEU A 208 9.81 2.11 -0.54
C LEU A 208 9.66 1.62 -1.98
N ALA A 209 8.85 2.27 -2.82
CA ALA A 209 8.63 1.82 -4.21
C ALA A 209 9.92 1.95 -5.06
N THR A 210 10.67 3.04 -4.85
CA THR A 210 11.92 3.32 -5.58
C THR A 210 13.07 2.44 -5.06
N GLU A 211 13.19 2.28 -3.75
CA GLU A 211 14.21 1.41 -3.15
C GLU A 211 13.95 -0.07 -3.46
N CYS A 212 12.72 -0.58 -3.30
CA CYS A 212 12.43 -1.99 -3.57
C CYS A 212 12.68 -2.37 -5.05
N SER A 213 12.47 -1.44 -5.98
CA SER A 213 12.73 -1.68 -7.40
C SER A 213 14.22 -1.57 -7.75
N ALA A 214 14.98 -0.70 -7.07
CA ALA A 214 16.41 -0.49 -7.32
C ALA A 214 17.33 -1.54 -6.66
N TYR A 215 16.94 -2.13 -5.52
CA TYR A 215 17.79 -3.05 -4.74
C TYR A 215 17.65 -4.52 -5.11
N LEU A 216 16.69 -4.88 -5.98
CA LEU A 216 16.39 -6.28 -6.35
C LEU A 216 16.84 -6.67 -7.77
N GLN A 217 17.60 -5.80 -8.45
CA GLN A 217 18.33 -6.12 -9.69
C GLN A 217 19.68 -6.78 -9.39
#